data_AF-A0A5D4NPP9-F1
#
_entry.id   AF-A0A5D4NPP9-F1
#
_cell.length_a   1.000
_cell.length_b   1.000
_cell.length_c   1.000
_cell.angle_alpha   90.00
_cell.angle_beta   90.00
_cell.angle_gamma   90.00
#
_symmetry.space_group_name_H-M   'P 1'
#
loop_
_entity.id
_entity.type
_entity.pdbx_description
1 polymer ?
#
loop_
_entity_poly.entity_id
_entity_poly.type
_entity_poly.pdbx_seq_one_letter_code
_entity_poly.pdbx_strand_id
1 'polypeptide(L)'
;MRVILELVRILFLFLFFGGMLGGLIKLIYIVLGIVINEDGSGGWFPAIAILLILYVLYKNWLQFSSFVQGAKEKLPKTVSLRLISSALILIGIAPFI
;
A
#
# COMPACT_ATOMS: atom_id res chain seq x y z
N MET A 1 -15.69 6.37 -21.48
CA MET A 1 -14.87 7.58 -21.23
C MET A 1 -14.64 7.84 -19.75
N ARG A 2 -15.67 8.11 -18.92
CA ARG A 2 -15.48 8.47 -17.49
C ARG A 2 -14.79 7.38 -16.64
N VAL A 3 -15.13 6.11 -16.84
CA VAL A 3 -14.53 4.97 -16.11
C VAL A 3 -13.03 4.82 -16.42
N ILE A 4 -12.63 5.05 -17.68
CA ILE A 4 -11.21 4.98 -18.09
C ILE A 4 -10.40 6.04 -17.35
N LEU A 5 -10.93 7.27 -17.22
CA LEU A 5 -10.25 8.35 -16.49
C LEU A 5 -10.13 8.07 -14.99
N GLU A 6 -11.13 7.41 -14.38
CA GLU A 6 -11.04 6.99 -12.97
C GLU A 6 -9.98 5.89 -12.79
N LEU A 7 -9.89 4.90 -13.69
CA LEU A 7 -8.85 3.87 -13.68
C LEU A 7 -7.45 4.48 -13.82
N VAL A 8 -7.27 5.41 -14.75
CA VAL A 8 -6.00 6.14 -14.93
C VAL A 8 -5.62 6.90 -13.67
N ARG A 9 -6.59 7.55 -13.00
CA ARG A 9 -6.34 8.25 -11.72
C ARG A 9 -5.88 7.27 -10.63
N ILE A 10 -6.52 6.11 -10.52
CA ILE A 10 -6.15 5.09 -9.54
C ILE A 10 -4.73 4.60 -9.81
N LEU A 11 -4.41 4.25 -11.07
CA LEU A 11 -3.08 3.83 -11.48
C LEU A 11 -2.02 4.88 -11.14
N PHE A 12 -2.28 6.14 -11.47
CA PHE A 12 -1.34 7.23 -11.18
C PHE A 12 -1.10 7.41 -9.68
N LEU A 13 -2.16 7.36 -8.86
CA LEU A 13 -2.03 7.44 -7.40
C LEU A 13 -1.26 6.25 -6.83
N PHE A 14 -1.54 5.03 -7.31
CA PHE A 14 -0.86 3.82 -6.84
C PHE A 14 0.61 3.81 -7.24
N LEU A 15 0.96 4.26 -8.45
CA LEU A 15 2.35 4.42 -8.87
C LEU A 15 3.08 5.48 -8.04
N PHE A 16 2.48 6.65 -7.88
CA PHE A 16 3.09 7.76 -7.15
C PHE A 16 3.31 7.44 -5.67
N PHE A 17 2.25 7.04 -4.96
CA PHE A 17 2.35 6.70 -3.54
C PHE A 17 3.07 5.36 -3.32
N GLY A 18 2.93 4.40 -4.21
CA GLY A 18 3.63 3.11 -4.12
C GLY A 18 5.13 3.26 -4.27
N GLY A 19 5.59 4.05 -5.24
CA GLY A 19 7.00 4.38 -5.40
C GLY A 19 7.56 5.14 -4.18
N MET A 20 6.81 6.11 -3.66
CA MET A 20 7.21 6.89 -2.49
C MET A 20 7.32 6.01 -1.22
N LEU A 21 6.32 5.16 -0.96
CA LEU A 21 6.33 4.23 0.17
C LEU A 21 7.43 3.17 0.03
N GLY A 22 7.64 2.64 -1.18
CA GLY A 22 8.72 1.70 -1.46
C GLY A 22 10.10 2.27 -1.19
N GLY A 23 10.34 3.51 -1.63
CA GLY A 23 11.59 4.23 -1.33
C GLY A 23 11.79 4.47 0.16
N LEU A 24 10.75 4.87 0.90
CA LEU A 24 10.81 5.06 2.36
C LEU A 24 11.13 3.75 3.08
N ILE A 25 10.47 2.66 2.72
CA ILE A 25 10.69 1.35 3.34
C ILE A 25 12.12 0.86 3.04
N LYS A 26 12.62 1.04 1.82
CA LYS A 26 14.00 0.72 1.46
C LYS A 26 15.01 1.51 2.29
N LEU A 27 14.78 2.81 2.50
CA LEU A 27 15.62 3.64 3.36
C LEU A 27 15.60 3.15 4.82
N ILE A 28 14.44 2.77 5.35
CA ILE A 28 14.32 2.21 6.70
C ILE A 28 15.17 0.95 6.83
N TYR A 29 15.10 0.02 5.88
CA TYR A 29 15.91 -1.19 5.90
C TYR A 29 17.41 -0.89 5.83
N ILE A 30 17.84 0.06 4.99
CA ILE A 30 19.25 0.47 4.89
C ILE A 30 19.74 1.05 6.23
N VAL A 31 18.97 1.95 6.85
CA VAL A 31 19.33 2.56 8.14
C VAL A 31 19.41 1.51 9.25
N LEU A 32 18.57 0.48 9.20
CA LEU A 32 18.58 -0.64 10.14
C LEU A 32 19.66 -1.69 9.84
N GLY A 33 20.43 -1.54 8.75
CA GLY A 33 21.45 -2.51 8.33
C GLY A 33 20.88 -3.83 7.82
N ILE A 34 19.60 -3.83 7.42
CA ILE A 34 18.87 -5.01 6.98
C ILE A 34 19.07 -5.18 5.46
N VAL A 35 19.61 -6.32 5.06
CA VAL A 35 19.75 -6.69 3.64
C VAL A 35 18.58 -7.60 3.27
N ILE A 36 17.64 -7.07 2.50
CA ILE A 36 16.57 -7.87 1.90
C ILE A 36 17.03 -8.25 0.50
N ASN A 37 17.11 -9.55 0.25
CA ASN A 37 17.36 -10.05 -1.10
C ASN A 37 16.12 -9.77 -1.95
N GLU A 38 16.21 -8.80 -2.86
CA GLU A 38 15.11 -8.39 -3.75
C GLU A 38 14.62 -9.57 -4.62
N ASP A 39 15.46 -10.58 -4.84
CA ASP A 39 15.18 -11.79 -5.64
C ASP A 39 14.74 -13.02 -4.81
N GLY A 40 14.65 -12.91 -3.48
CA GLY A 40 14.36 -14.01 -2.54
C GLY A 40 12.93 -14.07 -1.99
N SER A 41 12.65 -15.06 -1.14
CA SER A 41 11.36 -15.33 -0.49
C SER A 41 10.76 -14.14 0.28
N GLY A 42 11.60 -13.27 0.85
CA GLY A 42 11.19 -12.08 1.62
C GLY A 42 10.94 -10.81 0.80
N GLY A 43 11.41 -10.72 -0.46
CA GLY A 43 11.35 -9.48 -1.26
C GLY A 43 9.94 -9.00 -1.62
N TRP A 44 8.98 -9.92 -1.68
CA TRP A 44 7.58 -9.63 -2.03
C TRP A 44 6.76 -9.09 -0.84
N PHE A 45 7.21 -9.33 0.40
CA PHE A 45 6.47 -8.97 1.61
C PHE A 45 6.32 -7.44 1.77
N PRO A 46 7.38 -6.63 1.59
CA PRO A 46 7.26 -5.18 1.57
C PRO A 46 6.30 -4.68 0.48
N ALA A 47 6.32 -5.29 -0.71
CA ALA A 47 5.44 -4.91 -1.82
C ALA A 47 3.96 -5.17 -1.48
N ILE A 48 3.65 -6.33 -0.90
CA ILE A 48 2.29 -6.67 -0.43
C ILE A 48 1.85 -5.70 0.66
N ALA A 49 2.73 -5.39 1.62
CA ALA A 49 2.43 -4.41 2.68
C ALA A 49 2.08 -3.02 2.11
N ILE A 50 2.85 -2.55 1.12
CA ILE A 50 2.58 -1.28 0.43
C ILE A 50 1.19 -1.31 -0.23
N LEU A 51 0.83 -2.39 -0.91
CA LEU A 51 -0.49 -2.52 -1.53
C LEU A 51 -1.63 -2.45 -0.51
N LEU A 52 -1.49 -3.07 0.66
CA LEU A 52 -2.48 -3.01 1.73
C LEU A 52 -2.62 -1.57 2.28
N ILE A 53 -1.51 -0.87 2.49
CA ILE A 53 -1.50 0.53 2.94
C ILE A 53 -2.17 1.43 1.90
N LEU A 54 -1.82 1.27 0.61
CA LEU A 54 -2.41 2.01 -0.50
C LEU A 54 -3.90 1.76 -0.61
N TYR A 55 -4.35 0.51 -0.44
CA TYR A 55 -5.76 0.17 -0.47
C TYR A 55 -6.55 0.88 0.64
N VAL A 56 -6.03 0.87 1.87
CA VAL A 56 -6.67 1.57 3.00
C VAL A 56 -6.69 3.08 2.78
N LEU A 57 -5.56 3.67 2.34
CA LEU A 57 -5.45 5.09 2.04
C LEU A 57 -6.42 5.50 0.92
N TYR A 58 -6.50 4.68 -0.13
CA TYR A 58 -7.39 4.91 -1.25
C TYR A 58 -8.85 4.90 -0.81
N LYS A 59 -9.29 3.83 -0.12
CA LYS A 59 -10.67 3.67 0.38
C LYS A 59 -11.09 4.76 1.38
N ASN A 60 -10.19 5.23 2.24
CA ASN A 60 -10.54 6.15 3.32
C ASN A 60 -10.34 7.63 2.98
N TRP A 61 -9.42 7.97 2.08
CA TRP A 61 -9.02 9.35 1.83
C TRP A 61 -9.06 9.77 0.36
N LEU A 62 -8.67 8.91 -0.59
CA LEU A 62 -8.54 9.31 -2.00
C LEU A 62 -9.78 9.00 -2.85
N GLN A 63 -10.77 8.27 -2.32
CA GLN A 63 -11.97 7.85 -3.06
C GLN A 63 -13.15 8.85 -2.99
N PHE A 64 -13.07 9.96 -2.25
CA PHE A 64 -14.23 10.85 -2.03
C PHE A 64 -14.83 11.52 -3.28
N SER A 65 -14.09 11.54 -4.39
CA SER A 65 -14.56 12.14 -5.65
C SER A 65 -15.13 11.13 -6.66
N SER A 66 -15.16 9.82 -6.39
CA SER A 66 -15.63 8.84 -7.38
C SER A 66 -17.13 8.97 -7.64
N PHE A 67 -17.50 8.87 -8.91
CA PHE A 67 -18.86 9.02 -9.41
C PHE A 67 -19.70 7.73 -9.26
N VAL A 68 -19.08 6.64 -8.80
CA VAL A 68 -19.73 5.34 -8.57
C VAL A 68 -20.47 5.36 -7.22
N GLN A 69 -21.81 5.37 -7.26
CA GLN A 69 -22.65 5.23 -6.07
C GLN A 69 -22.36 3.88 -5.38
N GLY A 70 -22.08 3.91 -4.06
CA GLY A 70 -21.70 2.73 -3.26
C GLY A 70 -20.19 2.54 -3.05
N ALA A 71 -19.33 3.11 -3.91
CA ALA A 71 -17.87 3.04 -3.72
C ALA A 71 -17.36 4.01 -2.62
N LYS A 72 -18.21 4.94 -2.17
CA LYS A 72 -17.89 6.02 -1.22
C LYS A 72 -17.85 5.59 0.25
N GLU A 73 -18.15 4.33 0.55
CA GLU A 73 -18.09 3.86 1.93
C GLU A 73 -16.64 3.70 2.38
N LYS A 74 -16.30 4.45 3.44
CA LYS A 74 -15.05 4.29 4.17
C LYS A 74 -15.00 2.88 4.74
N LEU A 75 -13.79 2.32 4.80
CA LEU A 75 -13.61 1.09 5.54
C LEU A 75 -13.95 1.33 7.02
N PRO A 76 -14.59 0.37 7.71
CA PRO A 76 -14.75 0.43 9.14
C PRO A 76 -13.37 0.63 9.80
N LYS A 77 -13.30 1.44 10.86
CA LYS A 77 -12.04 1.72 11.56
C LYS A 77 -11.32 0.43 11.97
N THR A 78 -12.06 -0.58 12.42
CA THR A 78 -11.54 -1.90 12.81
C THR A 78 -10.85 -2.63 11.65
N VAL A 79 -11.44 -2.59 10.46
CA VAL A 79 -10.89 -3.27 9.26
C VAL A 79 -9.64 -2.53 8.79
N SER A 80 -9.71 -1.20 8.72
CA SER A 80 -8.56 -0.36 8.40
C SER A 80 -7.38 -0.61 9.36
N LEU A 81 -7.65 -0.69 10.65
CA LEU A 81 -6.63 -0.93 11.67
C LEU A 81 -6.00 -2.31 11.48
N ARG A 82 -6.79 -3.37 11.27
CA ARG A 82 -6.29 -4.73 11.04
C ARG A 82 -5.40 -4.81 9.79
N LEU A 83 -5.82 -4.17 8.69
CA LEU A 83 -5.05 -4.11 7.44
C LEU A 83 -3.71 -3.37 7.61
N ILE A 84 -3.72 -2.25 8.33
CA ILE A 84 -2.49 -1.51 8.62
C ILE A 84 -1.59 -2.35 9.55
N SER A 85 -2.14 -2.98 10.59
CA SER A 85 -1.37 -3.85 11.48
C SER A 85 -0.75 -5.03 10.73
N SER A 86 -1.48 -5.68 9.82
CA SER A 86 -0.92 -6.78 9.02
C SER A 86 0.17 -6.30 8.06
N ALA A 87 0.02 -5.12 7.47
CA ALA A 87 1.06 -4.51 6.63
C ALA A 87 2.34 -4.24 7.44
N LEU A 88 2.23 -3.72 8.66
CA LEU A 88 3.39 -3.48 9.54
C LEU A 88 4.08 -4.79 9.93
N ILE A 89 3.31 -5.84 10.23
CA ILE A 89 3.85 -7.17 10.52
C ILE A 89 4.61 -7.73 9.31
N LEU A 90 4.05 -7.61 8.09
CA LEU A 90 4.70 -8.07 6.86
C LEU A 90 6.05 -7.36 6.63
N ILE A 91 6.13 -6.05 6.87
CA ILE A 91 7.38 -5.29 6.79
C ILE A 91 8.38 -5.79 7.85
N GLY A 92 7.92 -6.01 9.09
CA GLY A 92 8.79 -6.48 10.17
C GLY A 92 9.33 -7.91 9.95
N ILE A 93 8.54 -8.79 9.34
CA ILE A 93 8.90 -10.21 9.12
C ILE A 93 9.70 -10.40 7.83
N ALA A 94 9.56 -9.51 6.84
CA ALA A 94 10.25 -9.60 5.55
C ALA A 94 11.76 -9.94 5.62
N PRO A 95 12.57 -9.40 6.56
CA PRO A 95 13.99 -9.75 6.64
C PRO A 95 14.32 -11.07 7.34
N PHE A 96 13.34 -11.73 7.96
CA PHE A 96 13.51 -12.99 8.68
C PHE A 96 13.09 -14.22 7.84
N ILE A 97 12.61 -14.01 6.60
CA ILE A 97 12.13 -15.03 5.64
C ILE A 97 12.96 -14.93 4.35
#